data_AF-A0A482VXG9-F1
#
_entry.id   AF-A0A482VXG9-F1
#
_cell.length_a   1.000
_cell.length_b   1.000
_cell.length_c   1.000
_cell.angle_alpha   90.00
_cell.angle_beta   90.00
_cell.angle_gamma   90.00
#
_symmetry.space_group_name_H-M   'P 1'
#
loop_
_entity.id
_entity.type
_entity.pdbx_description
1 polymer ?
#
loop_
_entity_poly.entity_id
_entity_poly.type
_entity_poly.pdbx_seq_one_letter_code
_entity_poly.pdbx_strand_id
1 'polypeptide(L)'
;LTVAYYWLKSNYEYWKKRGIPGPKPRFFVGNLGQSFIMKKSPSHIYTDIYEAYQNASMVGIFRACTPVLLLRDPELIKDVTIKLFRNFHDNDIDVDKKADPLIGRNPFFLKGEEWKMVRAQLTPGFTSGKMKWLYAHLEETSLQLVKFIENQRGTMNGDGYEAKELCSRFTLNNVASCAFGIEGKCFEEENSEFRQIAKKFLSPGTWATILFFCVTLFPSISKIVSIRLIPKDIERKLNNIVSQTLKYREKNDIVRNDFLHILAQLKKTCKDYEFTDVDVTAHAAGFFGDGYETSSIVMSFALFALAASPEAQSKLREEVVKNFAENNDKIPYEALQAMSYLDGVVNETLRIYPPLFSLQKICTSSHTFTQENEK
;
A
#
# COMPACT_ATOMS: atom_id res chain seq x y z
N LEU A 1 0.62 38.56 15.50
CA LEU A 1 -0.35 37.62 16.10
C LEU A 1 -1.79 37.91 15.64
N THR A 2 -2.27 39.16 15.76
CA THR A 2 -3.63 39.55 15.34
C THR A 2 -3.94 39.28 13.87
N VAL A 3 -3.02 39.62 12.95
CA VAL A 3 -3.19 39.35 11.51
C VAL A 3 -3.29 37.85 11.22
N ALA A 4 -2.41 37.04 11.81
CA ALA A 4 -2.45 35.58 11.68
C ALA A 4 -3.75 34.98 12.23
N TYR A 5 -4.26 35.52 13.34
CA TYR A 5 -5.54 35.13 13.90
C TYR A 5 -6.72 35.41 12.96
N TYR A 6 -6.82 36.62 12.41
CA TYR A 6 -7.88 36.97 11.46
C TYR A 6 -7.78 36.19 10.15
N TRP A 7 -6.56 35.97 9.65
CA TRP A 7 -6.32 35.14 8.48
C TRP A 7 -6.79 33.69 8.70
N LEU A 8 -6.38 33.06 9.81
CA LEU A 8 -6.80 31.70 10.17
C LEU A 8 -8.31 31.60 10.35
N LYS A 9 -8.92 32.58 11.02
CA LYS A 9 -10.38 32.63 11.21
C LYS A 9 -11.10 32.71 9.87
N SER A 10 -10.66 33.59 8.96
CA SER A 10 -11.24 33.72 7.62
C SER A 10 -11.05 32.45 6.78
N ASN A 11 -9.88 31.81 6.87
CA ASN A 11 -9.59 30.55 6.18
C ASN A 11 -10.48 29.40 6.67
N TYR A 12 -10.75 29.31 7.98
CA TYR A 12 -11.64 28.30 8.53
C TYR A 12 -13.12 28.49 8.20
N GLU A 13 -13.49 29.61 7.60
CA GLU A 13 -14.83 29.82 7.03
C GLU A 13 -14.94 29.32 5.58
N TYR A 14 -13.87 28.78 4.98
CA TYR A 14 -13.81 28.40 3.57
C TYR A 14 -14.97 27.49 3.13
N TRP A 15 -15.25 26.42 3.90
CA TRP A 15 -16.33 25.47 3.60
C TRP A 15 -17.71 26.03 3.93
N LYS A 16 -17.82 26.76 5.05
CA LYS A 16 -19.07 27.43 5.45
C LYS A 16 -19.55 28.43 4.39
N LYS A 17 -18.62 29.21 3.81
CA LYS A 17 -18.90 30.15 2.71
C LYS A 17 -19.37 29.47 1.42
N ARG A 18 -19.13 28.16 1.27
CA ARG A 18 -19.52 27.33 0.12
C ARG A 18 -20.73 26.44 0.42
N GLY A 19 -21.37 26.61 1.57
CA GLY A 19 -22.51 25.78 1.98
C GLY A 19 -22.16 24.33 2.31
N ILE A 20 -20.88 23.98 2.47
CA ILE A 20 -20.45 22.61 2.77
C ILE A 20 -20.45 22.41 4.30
N PRO A 21 -21.20 21.43 4.83
CA PRO A 21 -21.25 21.18 6.26
C PRO A 21 -19.94 20.55 6.75
N GLY A 22 -19.61 20.77 8.03
CA GLY A 22 -18.45 20.13 8.64
C GLY A 22 -18.16 20.58 10.07
N PRO A 23 -17.30 19.84 10.79
CA PRO A 23 -16.99 20.12 12.18
C PRO A 23 -16.14 21.39 12.30
N LYS A 24 -16.41 22.19 13.32
CA LYS A 24 -15.63 23.41 13.59
C LYS A 24 -14.15 23.05 13.82
N PRO A 25 -13.20 23.58 13.01
CA PRO A 25 -11.79 23.28 13.18
C PRO A 25 -11.24 23.90 14.46
N ARG A 26 -10.27 23.21 15.08
CA ARG A 26 -9.48 23.77 16.19
C ARG A 26 -8.37 24.65 15.62
N PHE A 27 -8.02 25.69 16.36
CA PHE A 27 -7.00 26.65 15.93
C PHE A 27 -5.65 25.95 15.69
N PHE A 28 -4.98 26.30 14.59
CA PHE A 28 -3.74 25.70 14.03
C PHE A 28 -3.81 24.24 13.59
N VAL A 29 -4.47 23.36 14.35
CA VAL A 29 -4.42 21.91 14.13
C VAL A 29 -5.59 21.36 13.31
N GLY A 30 -6.58 22.20 12.99
CA GLY A 30 -7.74 21.81 12.19
C GLY A 30 -8.60 20.76 12.91
N ASN A 31 -9.14 19.80 12.16
CA ASN A 31 -10.01 18.74 12.69
C ASN A 31 -9.22 17.49 13.14
N LEU A 32 -8.00 17.29 12.64
CA LEU A 32 -7.13 16.16 13.02
C LEU A 32 -6.29 16.43 14.28
N GLY A 33 -6.66 17.43 15.09
CA GLY A 33 -5.92 17.86 16.27
C GLY A 33 -5.59 16.75 17.28
N GLN A 34 -6.49 15.77 17.43
CA GLN A 34 -6.30 14.66 18.35
C GLN A 34 -5.25 13.64 17.89
N SER A 35 -4.95 13.58 16.58
CA SER A 35 -3.87 12.76 16.04
C SER A 35 -2.49 13.28 16.44
N PHE A 36 -2.32 14.59 16.59
CA PHE A 36 -1.03 15.16 17.00
C PHE A 36 -0.60 14.76 18.41
N ILE A 37 -1.57 14.67 19.32
CA ILE A 37 -1.32 14.27 20.71
C ILE A 37 -1.48 12.76 20.91
N MET A 38 -1.48 11.98 19.83
CA MET A 38 -1.62 10.51 19.83
C MET A 38 -2.86 10.00 20.58
N LYS A 39 -3.91 10.83 20.71
CA LYS A 39 -5.15 10.48 21.43
C LYS A 39 -6.11 9.67 20.56
N LYS A 40 -6.16 9.95 19.26
CA LYS A 40 -6.93 9.18 18.26
C LYS A 40 -6.14 9.09 16.96
N SER A 41 -6.17 7.93 16.31
CA SER A 41 -5.61 7.81 14.96
C SER A 41 -6.41 8.65 13.96
N PRO A 42 -5.81 9.06 12.83
CA PRO A 42 -6.53 9.76 11.77
C PRO A 42 -7.75 8.97 11.28
N SER A 43 -7.65 7.64 11.17
CA SER A 43 -8.75 6.76 10.78
C SER A 43 -9.98 6.92 11.67
N HIS A 44 -9.82 6.84 13.00
CA HIS A 44 -10.93 7.01 13.93
C HIS A 44 -11.55 8.41 13.84
N ILE A 45 -10.75 9.46 13.64
CA ILE A 45 -11.28 10.82 13.47
C ILE A 45 -12.09 10.92 12.18
N TYR A 46 -11.62 10.33 11.08
CA TYR A 46 -12.38 10.31 9.83
C TYR A 46 -13.68 9.53 9.99
N THR A 47 -13.68 8.39 10.69
CA THR A 47 -14.89 7.61 10.98
C THR A 47 -15.89 8.41 11.81
N ASP A 48 -15.46 9.04 12.92
CA ASP A 48 -16.33 9.87 13.76
C ASP A 48 -17.01 10.98 12.93
N ILE A 49 -16.26 11.63 12.04
CA ILE A 49 -16.77 12.69 11.15
C ILE A 49 -17.71 12.09 10.10
N TYR A 50 -17.35 10.97 9.50
CA TYR A 50 -18.16 10.29 8.49
C TYR A 50 -19.54 9.91 9.07
N GLU A 51 -19.58 9.39 10.30
CA GLU A 51 -20.80 8.99 11.00
C GLU A 51 -21.62 10.17 11.52
N ALA A 52 -20.98 11.25 11.97
CA ALA A 52 -21.69 12.43 12.47
C ALA A 52 -22.44 13.22 11.37
N TYR A 53 -22.04 13.06 10.10
CA TYR A 53 -22.60 13.81 8.97
C TYR A 53 -23.32 12.89 7.96
N GLN A 54 -24.08 11.91 8.47
CA GLN A 54 -24.73 10.85 7.67
C GLN A 54 -25.57 11.34 6.48
N ASN A 55 -26.20 12.51 6.59
CA ASN A 55 -27.07 13.06 5.54
C ASN A 55 -26.35 13.97 4.52
N ALA A 56 -25.03 14.15 4.65
CA ALA A 56 -24.24 14.97 3.74
C ALA A 56 -23.46 14.10 2.74
N SER A 57 -23.54 14.43 1.46
CA SER A 57 -22.76 13.77 0.39
C SER A 57 -21.25 14.02 0.51
N MET A 58 -20.87 15.14 1.11
CA MET A 58 -19.49 15.55 1.38
C MET A 58 -19.39 16.36 2.67
N VAL A 59 -18.23 16.31 3.32
CA VAL A 59 -17.96 17.00 4.58
C VAL A 59 -16.70 17.83 4.45
N GLY A 60 -16.80 19.12 4.75
CA GLY A 60 -15.68 20.05 4.75
C GLY A 60 -14.89 19.97 6.05
N ILE A 61 -13.62 19.60 5.97
CA ILE A 61 -12.71 19.51 7.11
C ILE A 61 -11.42 20.29 6.83
N PHE A 62 -10.56 20.37 7.84
CA PHE A 62 -9.25 20.99 7.75
C PHE A 62 -8.16 20.07 8.30
N ARG A 63 -7.14 19.80 7.48
CA ARG A 63 -5.85 19.27 7.94
C ARG A 63 -4.95 20.44 8.27
N ALA A 64 -4.82 20.75 9.56
CA ALA A 64 -4.23 21.98 10.04
C ALA A 64 -4.92 23.24 9.46
N CYS A 65 -4.28 23.91 8.50
CA CYS A 65 -4.83 25.09 7.81
C CYS A 65 -5.33 24.76 6.40
N THR A 66 -5.12 23.54 5.92
CA THR A 66 -5.48 23.13 4.55
C THR A 66 -6.93 22.64 4.52
N PRO A 67 -7.83 23.25 3.73
CA PRO A 67 -9.17 22.73 3.54
C PRO A 67 -9.11 21.39 2.80
N VAL A 68 -9.86 20.40 3.29
CA VAL A 68 -9.98 19.06 2.71
C VAL A 68 -11.46 18.70 2.64
N LEU A 69 -11.85 18.03 1.56
CA LEU A 69 -13.20 17.55 1.35
C LEU A 69 -13.23 16.04 1.57
N LEU A 70 -13.96 15.59 2.58
CA LEU A 70 -14.24 14.17 2.82
C LEU A 70 -15.48 13.78 2.02
N LEU A 71 -15.30 12.94 1.00
CA LEU A 71 -16.40 12.45 0.15
C LEU A 71 -17.07 11.25 0.80
N ARG A 72 -18.41 11.21 0.75
CA ARG A 72 -19.22 10.12 1.28
C ARG A 72 -20.10 9.46 0.21
N ASP A 73 -20.55 10.25 -0.76
CA ASP A 73 -21.35 9.77 -1.88
C ASP A 73 -20.49 8.98 -2.89
N PRO A 74 -20.86 7.72 -3.21
CA PRO A 74 -20.15 6.90 -4.19
C PRO A 74 -19.98 7.53 -5.58
N GLU A 75 -20.95 8.30 -6.07
CA GLU A 75 -20.83 8.94 -7.39
C GLU A 75 -19.80 10.08 -7.34
N LEU A 76 -19.73 10.83 -6.25
CA LEU A 76 -18.66 11.83 -6.05
C LEU A 76 -17.29 11.20 -5.92
N ILE A 77 -17.20 10.07 -5.20
CA ILE A 77 -15.94 9.31 -5.09
C ILE A 77 -15.49 8.84 -6.48
N LYS A 78 -16.41 8.31 -7.28
CA LYS A 78 -16.16 7.89 -8.67
C LYS A 78 -15.77 9.06 -9.57
N ASP A 79 -16.39 10.22 -9.40
CA ASP A 79 -16.02 11.43 -10.14
C ASP A 79 -14.57 11.81 -9.87
N VAL A 80 -14.17 11.88 -8.59
CA VAL A 80 -12.80 12.26 -8.21
C VAL A 80 -11.76 11.19 -8.54
N THR A 81 -12.09 9.92 -8.39
CA THR A 81 -11.11 8.82 -8.55
C THR A 81 -11.02 8.29 -9.98
N ILE A 82 -12.04 8.49 -10.82
CA ILE A 82 -12.13 7.90 -12.17
C ILE A 82 -12.43 8.97 -13.23
N LYS A 83 -13.57 9.66 -13.13
CA LYS A 83 -14.08 10.46 -14.27
C LYS A 83 -13.27 11.75 -14.51
N LEU A 84 -12.90 12.45 -13.45
CA LEU A 84 -12.38 13.82 -13.51
C LEU A 84 -10.85 13.87 -13.37
N PHE A 85 -10.12 13.01 -14.09
CA PHE A 85 -8.65 12.95 -14.03
C PHE A 85 -7.98 14.32 -14.25
N ARG A 86 -8.49 15.14 -15.18
CA ARG A 86 -7.97 16.50 -15.44
C ARG A 86 -7.98 17.41 -14.22
N ASN A 87 -8.88 17.18 -13.27
CA ASN A 87 -9.01 17.96 -12.04
C ASN A 87 -8.32 17.30 -10.84
N PHE A 88 -8.17 15.97 -10.84
CA PHE A 88 -7.76 15.18 -9.67
C PHE A 88 -6.63 14.17 -9.98
N HIS A 89 -5.68 14.55 -10.83
CA HIS A 89 -4.58 13.66 -11.24
C HIS A 89 -3.45 13.55 -10.19
N ASP A 90 -3.32 14.52 -9.28
CA ASP A 90 -2.21 14.56 -8.33
C ASP A 90 -2.51 13.78 -7.05
N ASN A 91 -1.54 12.96 -6.62
CA ASN A 91 -1.53 12.34 -5.30
C ASN A 91 -1.11 13.36 -4.23
N ASP A 92 -1.61 13.19 -3.02
CA ASP A 92 -1.47 14.19 -1.94
C ASP A 92 -0.05 14.30 -1.37
N ILE A 93 0.64 13.16 -1.26
CA ILE A 93 2.00 13.10 -0.71
C ILE A 93 3.00 13.17 -1.86
N ASP A 94 3.94 14.09 -1.74
CA ASP A 94 5.05 14.26 -2.67
C ASP A 94 6.36 13.77 -2.05
N VAL A 95 7.14 13.05 -2.85
CA VAL A 95 8.47 12.58 -2.44
C VAL A 95 9.45 12.94 -3.54
N ASP A 96 10.38 13.83 -3.20
CA ASP A 96 11.41 14.30 -4.13
C ASP A 96 12.38 13.17 -4.48
N LYS A 97 12.51 12.85 -5.77
CA LYS A 97 13.43 11.83 -6.31
C LYS A 97 14.90 12.09 -6.02
N LYS A 98 15.31 13.33 -5.73
CA LYS A 98 16.67 13.66 -5.32
C LYS A 98 16.89 13.32 -3.84
N ALA A 99 15.87 13.53 -3.00
CA ALA A 99 15.91 13.22 -1.59
C ALA A 99 15.76 11.71 -1.34
N ASP A 100 14.84 11.07 -2.06
CA ASP A 100 14.56 9.63 -2.01
C ASP A 100 14.39 9.06 -3.43
N PRO A 101 15.50 8.62 -4.07
CA PRO A 101 15.49 8.14 -5.44
C PRO A 101 14.59 6.94 -5.70
N LEU A 102 14.39 6.06 -4.71
CA LEU A 102 13.61 4.86 -4.90
C LEU A 102 12.11 5.13 -4.69
N ILE A 103 11.73 5.79 -3.60
CA ILE A 103 10.31 6.05 -3.31
C ILE A 103 9.73 7.16 -4.19
N GLY A 104 10.50 8.19 -4.52
CA GLY A 104 10.03 9.29 -5.37
C GLY A 104 9.63 8.87 -6.79
N ARG A 105 9.88 7.61 -7.17
CA ARG A 105 9.47 7.00 -8.45
C ARG A 105 8.31 6.02 -8.30
N ASN A 106 7.84 5.75 -7.07
CA ASN A 106 6.70 4.88 -6.86
C ASN A 106 5.41 5.60 -7.33
N PRO A 107 4.58 4.98 -8.19
CA PRO A 107 3.31 5.55 -8.63
C PRO A 107 2.32 5.95 -7.54
N PHE A 108 2.53 5.55 -6.28
CA PHE A 108 1.76 6.03 -5.14
C PHE A 108 2.01 7.53 -4.85
N PHE A 109 3.21 8.03 -5.14
CA PHE A 109 3.62 9.42 -4.86
C PHE A 109 3.71 10.30 -6.11
N LEU A 110 3.84 9.69 -7.29
CA LEU A 110 3.93 10.43 -8.56
C LEU A 110 2.66 11.24 -8.85
N LYS A 111 2.81 12.27 -9.69
CA LYS A 111 1.77 13.26 -10.01
C LYS A 111 1.57 13.40 -11.52
N GLY A 112 0.38 13.87 -11.91
CA GLY A 112 0.03 14.23 -13.28
C GLY A 112 0.44 13.24 -14.38
N GLU A 113 1.01 13.78 -15.46
CA GLU A 113 1.42 12.99 -16.62
C GLU A 113 2.54 12.01 -16.30
N GLU A 114 3.40 12.31 -15.32
CA GLU A 114 4.46 11.39 -14.93
C GLU A 114 3.89 10.11 -14.29
N TRP A 115 2.93 10.28 -13.36
CA TRP A 115 2.20 9.17 -12.78
C TRP A 115 1.56 8.30 -13.87
N LYS A 116 0.88 8.93 -14.83
CA LYS A 116 0.17 8.25 -15.91
C LYS A 116 1.13 7.47 -16.79
N MET A 117 2.26 8.07 -17.14
CA MET A 117 3.32 7.45 -17.94
C MET A 117 3.91 6.24 -17.23
N VAL A 118 4.37 6.38 -15.97
CA VAL A 118 4.98 5.28 -15.22
C VAL A 118 3.97 4.16 -14.97
N ARG A 119 2.71 4.48 -14.67
CA ARG A 119 1.64 3.47 -14.56
C ARG A 119 1.43 2.71 -15.87
N ALA A 120 1.39 3.39 -17.01
CA ALA A 120 1.26 2.76 -18.31
C ALA A 120 2.44 1.81 -18.61
N GLN A 121 3.66 2.16 -18.18
CA GLN A 121 4.84 1.32 -18.35
C GLN A 121 4.81 0.05 -17.48
N LEU A 122 4.33 0.14 -16.25
CA LEU A 122 4.34 -1.00 -15.32
C LEU A 122 3.16 -1.96 -15.53
N THR A 123 2.02 -1.46 -16.01
CA THR A 123 0.77 -2.24 -16.16
C THR A 123 0.96 -3.54 -16.96
N PRO A 124 1.71 -3.59 -18.08
CA PRO A 124 1.97 -4.83 -18.83
C PRO A 124 2.69 -5.91 -18.01
N GLY A 125 3.41 -5.52 -16.96
CA GLY A 125 4.05 -6.45 -16.01
C GLY A 125 3.08 -7.22 -15.12
N PHE A 126 1.81 -6.79 -15.06
CA PHE A 126 0.77 -7.37 -14.19
C PHE A 126 -0.32 -8.13 -14.96
N THR A 127 -0.07 -8.53 -16.21
CA THR A 127 -1.02 -9.36 -16.97
C THR A 127 -1.15 -10.76 -16.36
N SER A 128 -2.28 -11.45 -16.61
CA SER A 128 -2.54 -12.80 -16.09
C SER A 128 -1.42 -13.80 -16.43
N GLY A 129 -0.81 -13.68 -17.61
CA GLY A 129 0.34 -14.51 -18.00
C GLY A 129 1.58 -14.28 -17.12
N LYS A 130 1.86 -13.03 -16.74
CA LYS A 130 2.95 -12.68 -15.82
C LYS A 130 2.62 -13.07 -14.38
N MET A 131 1.36 -12.96 -13.96
CA MET A 131 0.94 -13.43 -12.63
C MET A 131 1.10 -14.94 -12.50
N LYS A 132 0.79 -15.70 -13.54
CA LYS A 132 1.05 -17.15 -13.59
C LYS A 132 2.55 -17.49 -13.49
N TRP A 133 3.45 -16.63 -14.01
CA TRP A 133 4.89 -16.80 -13.78
C TRP A 133 5.26 -16.63 -12.30
N LEU A 134 4.70 -15.61 -11.64
CA LEU A 134 4.97 -15.36 -10.23
C LEU A 134 4.37 -16.43 -9.31
N TYR A 135 3.30 -17.10 -9.76
CA TYR A 135 2.61 -18.15 -8.99
C TYR A 135 3.53 -19.30 -8.57
N ALA A 136 4.47 -19.72 -9.41
CA ALA A 136 5.40 -20.79 -9.05
C ALA A 136 6.27 -20.45 -7.82
N HIS A 137 6.69 -19.18 -7.70
CA HIS A 137 7.47 -18.70 -6.55
C HIS A 137 6.59 -18.58 -5.29
N LEU A 138 5.31 -18.22 -5.45
CA LEU A 138 4.31 -18.20 -4.38
C LEU A 138 4.04 -19.62 -3.83
N GLU A 139 3.89 -20.61 -4.71
CA GLU A 139 3.69 -22.01 -4.34
C GLU A 139 4.91 -22.55 -3.56
N GLU A 140 6.13 -22.31 -4.06
CA GLU A 140 7.36 -22.68 -3.37
C GLU A 140 7.44 -22.06 -1.96
N THR A 141 7.15 -20.76 -1.84
CA THR A 141 7.15 -20.06 -0.55
C THR A 141 6.06 -20.59 0.39
N SER A 142 4.92 -21.00 -0.16
CA SER A 142 3.82 -21.60 0.63
C SER A 142 4.22 -22.96 1.19
N LEU A 143 4.93 -23.78 0.42
CA LEU A 143 5.48 -25.04 0.91
C LEU A 143 6.55 -24.83 1.99
N GLN A 144 7.37 -23.78 1.86
CA GLN A 144 8.32 -23.40 2.91
C GLN A 144 7.62 -22.99 4.22
N LEU A 145 6.52 -22.23 4.13
CA LEU A 145 5.69 -21.90 5.30
C LEU A 145 5.11 -23.15 5.97
N VAL A 146 4.59 -24.10 5.19
CA VAL A 146 4.06 -25.37 5.73
C VAL A 146 5.16 -26.13 6.48
N LYS A 147 6.34 -26.30 5.88
CA LYS A 147 7.50 -26.94 6.52
C LYS A 147 7.92 -26.22 7.80
N PHE A 148 7.94 -24.89 7.78
CA PHE A 148 8.26 -24.08 8.96
C PHE A 148 7.26 -24.35 10.10
N ILE A 149 5.96 -24.37 9.80
CA ILE A 149 4.92 -24.68 10.79
C ILE A 149 5.08 -26.11 11.33
N GLU A 150 5.26 -27.10 10.47
CA GLU A 150 5.42 -28.51 10.85
C GLU A 150 6.62 -28.74 11.78
N ASN A 151 7.76 -28.11 11.48
CA ASN A 151 8.98 -28.22 12.27
C ASN A 151 8.87 -27.57 13.66
N GLN A 152 7.92 -26.66 13.86
CA GLN A 152 7.71 -25.96 15.14
C GLN A 152 6.62 -26.57 16.02
N ARG A 153 5.85 -27.55 15.53
CA ARG A 153 4.75 -28.17 16.30
C ARG A 153 5.20 -28.79 17.62
N GLY A 154 6.44 -29.30 17.68
CA GLY A 154 7.00 -29.90 18.90
C GLY A 154 7.56 -28.91 19.92
N THR A 155 7.80 -27.65 19.53
CA THR A 155 8.44 -26.62 20.37
C THR A 155 7.47 -25.60 20.94
N MET A 156 6.24 -25.54 20.41
CA MET A 156 5.19 -24.68 20.94
C MET A 156 4.57 -25.34 22.16
N ASN A 157 4.91 -24.87 23.36
CA ASN A 157 4.29 -25.28 24.63
C ASN A 157 2.84 -24.77 24.77
N GLY A 158 2.04 -24.84 23.70
CA GLY A 158 0.67 -24.32 23.64
C GLY A 158 0.56 -22.84 23.24
N ASP A 159 1.66 -22.13 23.02
CA ASP A 159 1.67 -20.66 22.83
C ASP A 159 1.10 -20.17 21.48
N GLY A 160 0.77 -21.06 20.54
CA GLY A 160 0.24 -20.70 19.22
C GLY A 160 1.18 -19.80 18.41
N TYR A 161 0.74 -19.36 17.22
CA TYR A 161 1.52 -18.45 16.36
C TYR A 161 1.02 -17.02 16.50
N GLU A 162 1.94 -16.06 16.60
CA GLU A 162 1.59 -14.66 16.35
C GLU A 162 1.38 -14.48 14.84
N ALA A 163 0.13 -14.22 14.45
CA ALA A 163 -0.29 -14.25 13.05
C ALA A 163 0.41 -13.18 12.20
N LYS A 164 0.64 -11.97 12.74
CA LYS A 164 1.28 -10.89 11.99
C LYS A 164 2.74 -11.22 11.67
N GLU A 165 3.49 -11.78 12.61
CA GLU A 165 4.88 -12.22 12.44
C GLU A 165 4.94 -13.37 11.43
N LEU A 166 4.08 -14.37 11.55
CA LEU A 166 4.02 -15.49 10.61
C LEU A 166 3.74 -15.02 9.17
N CYS A 167 2.71 -14.18 9.00
CA CYS A 167 2.35 -13.61 7.70
C CYS A 167 3.44 -12.67 7.17
N SER A 168 4.11 -11.90 8.02
CA SER A 168 5.20 -11.00 7.61
C SER A 168 6.41 -11.80 7.10
N ARG A 169 6.75 -12.93 7.74
CA ARG A 169 7.81 -13.83 7.24
C ARG A 169 7.46 -14.38 5.87
N PHE A 170 6.22 -14.85 5.70
CA PHE A 170 5.75 -15.36 4.43
C PHE A 170 5.79 -14.31 3.32
N THR A 171 5.22 -13.12 3.55
CA THR A 171 5.15 -12.08 2.51
C THR A 171 6.53 -11.51 2.19
N LEU A 172 7.42 -11.35 3.17
CA LEU A 172 8.80 -10.94 2.92
C LEU A 172 9.57 -11.95 2.08
N ASN A 173 9.44 -13.24 2.39
CA ASN A 173 10.11 -14.30 1.62
C ASN A 173 9.55 -14.37 0.20
N ASN A 174 8.23 -14.27 0.06
CA ASN A 174 7.57 -14.27 -1.24
C ASN A 174 8.02 -13.08 -2.09
N VAL A 175 8.10 -11.89 -1.51
CA VAL A 175 8.58 -10.70 -2.20
C VAL A 175 10.07 -10.82 -2.53
N ALA A 176 10.91 -11.37 -1.65
CA ALA A 176 12.32 -11.60 -1.99
C ALA A 176 12.46 -12.48 -3.25
N SER A 177 11.69 -13.56 -3.32
CA SER A 177 11.67 -14.48 -4.46
C SER A 177 11.03 -13.87 -5.71
N CYS A 178 9.82 -13.30 -5.59
CA CYS A 178 9.09 -12.75 -6.72
C CYS A 178 9.68 -11.43 -7.24
N ALA A 179 10.12 -10.54 -6.35
CA ALA A 179 10.54 -9.18 -6.70
C ALA A 179 12.02 -9.07 -7.05
N PHE A 180 12.88 -9.85 -6.39
CA PHE A 180 14.33 -9.81 -6.55
C PHE A 180 14.92 -11.13 -7.08
N GLY A 181 14.14 -12.21 -7.10
CA GLY A 181 14.60 -13.52 -7.57
C GLY A 181 15.70 -14.12 -6.72
N ILE A 182 15.71 -13.81 -5.42
CA ILE A 182 16.65 -14.34 -4.44
C ILE A 182 15.90 -14.92 -3.25
N GLU A 183 16.57 -15.82 -2.53
CA GLU A 183 15.99 -16.44 -1.34
C GLU A 183 16.01 -15.47 -0.16
N GLY A 184 14.86 -15.24 0.46
CA GLY A 184 14.72 -14.29 1.56
C GLY A 184 15.12 -14.84 2.94
N LYS A 185 15.12 -16.17 3.11
CA LYS A 185 15.40 -16.92 4.36
C LYS A 185 14.65 -16.37 5.58
N CYS A 186 13.44 -15.86 5.38
CA CYS A 186 12.72 -15.13 6.43
C CYS A 186 12.07 -16.09 7.46
N PHE A 187 11.97 -17.39 7.16
CA PHE A 187 11.47 -18.39 8.10
C PHE A 187 12.56 -18.85 9.06
N GLU A 188 13.77 -19.09 8.54
CA GLU A 188 14.89 -19.69 9.26
C GLU A 188 15.68 -18.65 10.05
N GLU A 189 15.91 -17.47 9.47
CA GLU A 189 16.81 -16.46 10.04
C GLU A 189 16.02 -15.31 10.66
N GLU A 190 16.15 -15.12 11.98
CA GLU A 190 15.46 -14.06 12.70
C GLU A 190 15.84 -12.64 12.21
N ASN A 191 17.10 -12.50 11.77
CA ASN A 191 17.66 -11.26 11.26
C ASN A 191 18.08 -11.37 9.78
N SER A 192 17.31 -12.08 8.96
CA SER A 192 17.57 -12.14 7.52
C SER A 192 17.64 -10.74 6.89
N GLU A 193 18.34 -10.61 5.76
CA GLU A 193 18.58 -9.31 5.14
C GLU A 193 17.28 -8.56 4.82
N PHE A 194 16.28 -9.24 4.27
CA PHE A 194 14.98 -8.63 3.95
C PHE A 194 14.17 -8.25 5.18
N ARG A 195 14.29 -9.00 6.28
CA ARG A 195 13.68 -8.60 7.56
C ARG A 195 14.32 -7.34 8.11
N GLN A 196 15.64 -7.18 7.98
CA GLN A 196 16.32 -5.94 8.38
C GLN A 196 15.92 -4.76 7.49
N ILE A 197 15.75 -4.98 6.18
CA ILE A 197 15.23 -3.95 5.25
C ILE A 197 13.81 -3.54 5.66
N ALA A 198 12.91 -4.51 5.90
CA ALA A 198 11.54 -4.26 6.35
C ALA A 198 11.49 -3.50 7.68
N LYS A 199 12.31 -3.90 8.66
CA LYS A 199 12.47 -3.22 9.96
C LYS A 199 13.06 -1.81 9.88
N LYS A 200 13.46 -1.32 8.71
CA LYS A 200 13.83 0.09 8.47
C LYS A 200 12.84 0.80 7.55
N PHE A 201 11.87 0.07 7.01
CA PHE A 201 10.78 0.58 6.20
C PHE A 201 9.63 0.96 7.12
N LEU A 202 9.25 2.24 7.16
CA LEU A 202 8.09 2.76 7.93
C LEU A 202 8.06 2.37 9.42
N SER A 203 9.22 2.15 10.03
CA SER A 203 9.29 1.63 11.39
C SER A 203 8.81 2.67 12.40
N PRO A 204 7.92 2.31 13.34
CA PRO A 204 7.40 3.25 14.33
C PRO A 204 8.51 3.93 15.12
N GLY A 205 8.36 5.24 15.37
CA GLY A 205 9.31 6.01 16.19
C GLY A 205 10.58 6.46 15.48
N THR A 206 10.81 6.08 14.21
CA THR A 206 11.92 6.66 13.43
C THR A 206 11.60 8.09 13.01
N TRP A 207 12.65 8.90 12.83
CA TRP A 207 12.50 10.29 12.35
C TRP A 207 11.77 10.37 11.00
N ALA A 208 12.00 9.40 10.11
CA ALA A 208 11.31 9.31 8.82
C ALA A 208 9.79 9.12 9.00
N THR A 209 9.38 8.22 9.88
CA THR A 209 7.95 7.97 10.19
C THR A 209 7.31 9.20 10.85
N ILE A 210 8.00 9.85 11.79
CA ILE A 210 7.51 11.09 12.42
C ILE A 210 7.33 12.19 11.37
N LEU A 211 8.32 12.40 10.50
CA LEU A 211 8.25 13.40 9.44
C LEU A 211 7.15 13.09 8.43
N PHE A 212 6.96 11.81 8.08
CA PHE A 212 5.87 11.35 7.22
C PHE A 212 4.51 11.71 7.83
N PHE A 213 4.26 11.37 9.09
CA PHE A 213 3.03 11.75 9.79
C PHE A 213 2.84 13.27 9.86
N CYS A 214 3.90 14.03 10.13
CA CYS A 214 3.86 15.49 10.14
C CYS A 214 3.43 16.04 8.77
N VAL A 215 3.97 15.53 7.66
CA VAL A 215 3.59 15.97 6.31
C VAL A 215 2.15 15.58 5.96
N THR A 216 1.72 14.36 6.31
CA THR A 216 0.34 13.92 6.07
C THR A 216 -0.70 14.78 6.83
N LEU A 217 -0.32 15.27 8.01
CA LEU A 217 -1.19 16.11 8.84
C LEU A 217 -1.06 17.62 8.52
N PHE A 218 0.11 18.07 8.08
CA PHE A 218 0.40 19.45 7.65
C PHE A 218 0.95 19.47 6.22
N PRO A 219 0.08 19.47 5.20
CA PRO A 219 0.50 19.47 3.80
C PRO A 219 1.39 20.67 3.40
N SER A 220 1.43 21.75 4.18
CA SER A 220 2.32 22.88 3.91
C SER A 220 3.79 22.57 4.21
N ILE A 221 4.09 21.59 5.08
CA ILE A 221 5.47 21.21 5.44
C ILE A 221 6.19 20.55 4.25
N SER A 222 5.47 19.76 3.44
CA SER A 222 6.08 19.09 2.27
C SER A 222 6.62 20.05 1.22
N LYS A 223 6.19 21.32 1.22
CA LYS A 223 6.71 22.35 0.32
C LYS A 223 8.10 22.85 0.71
N ILE A 224 8.52 22.60 1.94
CA ILE A 224 9.77 23.13 2.52
C ILE A 224 10.74 22.00 2.86
N VAL A 225 10.21 20.83 3.26
CA VAL A 225 11.01 19.68 3.68
C VAL A 225 10.77 18.52 2.73
N SER A 226 11.84 18.03 2.09
CA SER A 226 11.80 16.78 1.34
C SER A 226 11.91 15.60 2.31
N ILE A 227 10.95 14.68 2.24
CA ILE A 227 10.95 13.47 3.06
C ILE A 227 11.85 12.42 2.40
N ARG A 228 12.57 11.67 3.23
CA ARG A 228 13.26 10.46 2.84
C ARG A 228 12.74 9.28 3.67
N LEU A 229 12.01 8.39 3.02
CA LEU A 229 11.38 7.22 3.64
C LEU A 229 12.30 6.00 3.62
N ILE A 230 13.14 5.85 2.59
CA ILE A 230 14.16 4.80 2.52
C ILE A 230 15.52 5.37 2.98
N PRO A 231 16.10 4.88 4.10
CA PRO A 231 17.44 5.27 4.53
C PRO A 231 18.53 5.01 3.47
N LYS A 232 19.63 5.78 3.49
CA LYS A 232 20.71 5.70 2.47
C LYS A 232 21.41 4.35 2.43
N ASP A 233 21.56 3.69 3.58
CA ASP A 233 22.14 2.35 3.67
C ASP A 233 21.22 1.31 3.01
N ILE A 234 19.90 1.44 3.20
CA ILE A 234 18.91 0.56 2.55
C ILE A 234 18.85 0.82 1.04
N GLU A 235 18.86 2.09 0.60
CA GLU A 235 18.96 2.43 -0.82
C GLU A 235 20.19 1.76 -1.46
N ARG A 236 21.36 1.87 -0.83
CA ARG A 236 22.59 1.25 -1.33
C ARG A 236 22.48 -0.27 -1.41
N LYS A 237 21.94 -0.91 -0.37
CA LYS A 237 21.73 -2.37 -0.34
C LYS A 237 20.82 -2.82 -1.48
N LEU A 238 19.67 -2.18 -1.66
CA LEU A 238 18.72 -2.53 -2.73
C LEU A 238 19.34 -2.34 -4.12
N ASN A 239 20.03 -1.22 -4.36
CA ASN A 239 20.77 -1.00 -5.61
C ASN A 239 21.82 -2.11 -5.85
N ASN A 240 22.55 -2.50 -4.81
CA ASN A 240 23.55 -3.57 -4.92
C ASN A 240 22.90 -4.91 -5.25
N ILE A 241 21.81 -5.29 -4.54
CA ILE A 241 21.08 -6.55 -4.78
C ILE A 241 20.61 -6.62 -6.24
N VAL A 242 19.94 -5.56 -6.73
CA VAL A 242 19.41 -5.53 -8.10
C VAL A 242 20.54 -5.56 -9.12
N SER A 243 21.56 -4.72 -8.96
CA SER A 243 22.69 -4.65 -9.90
C SER A 243 23.47 -5.97 -9.97
N GLN A 244 23.77 -6.59 -8.81
CA GLN A 244 24.47 -7.86 -8.75
C GLN A 244 23.64 -8.99 -9.36
N THR A 245 22.35 -9.04 -9.07
CA THR A 245 21.45 -10.07 -9.59
C THR A 245 21.34 -10.00 -11.12
N LEU A 246 21.13 -8.80 -11.68
CA LEU A 246 21.04 -8.62 -13.14
C LEU A 246 22.37 -8.97 -13.83
N LYS A 247 23.51 -8.50 -13.30
CA LYS A 247 24.85 -8.82 -13.84
C LYS A 247 25.16 -10.31 -13.77
N TYR A 248 24.81 -10.96 -12.66
CA TYR A 248 25.00 -12.40 -12.51
C TYR A 248 24.17 -13.18 -13.53
N ARG A 249 22.91 -12.79 -13.75
CA ARG A 249 22.05 -13.44 -14.75
C ARG A 249 22.56 -13.26 -16.17
N GLU A 250 22.98 -12.05 -16.52
CA GLU A 250 23.53 -11.74 -17.84
C GLU A 250 24.80 -12.55 -18.11
N LYS A 251 25.71 -12.64 -17.13
CA LYS A 251 26.96 -13.40 -17.26
C LYS A 251 26.75 -14.91 -17.41
N ASN A 252 25.70 -15.46 -16.80
CA ASN A 252 25.45 -16.91 -16.74
C ASN A 252 24.27 -17.36 -17.63
N ASP A 253 23.73 -16.47 -18.47
CA ASP A 253 22.55 -16.73 -19.32
C ASP A 253 21.33 -17.29 -18.57
N ILE A 254 21.08 -16.75 -17.36
CA ILE A 254 19.99 -17.22 -16.50
C ILE A 254 18.73 -16.40 -16.76
N VAL A 255 17.68 -17.09 -17.23
CA VAL A 255 16.32 -16.55 -17.30
C VAL A 255 15.50 -17.09 -16.13
N ARG A 256 15.11 -16.20 -15.22
CA ARG A 256 14.17 -16.49 -14.12
C ARG A 256 12.94 -15.62 -14.31
N ASN A 257 11.76 -16.24 -14.42
CA ASN A 257 10.50 -15.53 -14.63
C ASN A 257 10.01 -14.89 -13.32
N ASP A 258 10.65 -13.79 -12.93
CA ASP A 258 10.33 -12.98 -11.76
C ASP A 258 10.12 -11.50 -12.16
N PHE A 259 9.83 -10.65 -11.18
CA PHE A 259 9.56 -9.24 -11.41
C PHE A 259 10.78 -8.48 -11.94
N LEU A 260 12.02 -8.83 -11.53
CA LEU A 260 13.22 -8.23 -12.14
C LEU A 260 13.31 -8.54 -13.63
N HIS A 261 12.98 -9.77 -14.02
CA HIS A 261 12.94 -10.12 -15.45
C HIS A 261 11.84 -9.36 -16.18
N ILE A 262 10.67 -9.18 -15.56
CA ILE A 262 9.59 -8.34 -16.11
C ILE A 262 10.08 -6.90 -16.29
N LEU A 263 10.68 -6.29 -15.27
CA LEU A 263 11.21 -4.93 -15.34
C LEU A 263 12.31 -4.79 -16.40
N ALA A 264 13.18 -5.79 -16.55
CA ALA A 264 14.19 -5.81 -17.60
C ALA A 264 13.56 -5.88 -19.02
N GLN A 265 12.47 -6.62 -19.18
CA GLN A 265 11.71 -6.65 -20.45
C GLN A 265 11.01 -5.32 -20.72
N LEU A 266 10.40 -4.70 -19.70
CA LEU A 266 9.76 -3.39 -19.82
C LEU A 266 10.78 -2.31 -20.19
N LYS A 267 11.96 -2.33 -19.56
CA LYS A 267 13.08 -1.43 -19.88
C LYS A 267 13.48 -1.49 -21.36
N LYS A 268 13.50 -2.70 -21.97
CA LYS A 268 13.85 -2.88 -23.39
C LYS A 268 12.76 -2.44 -24.37
N THR A 269 11.50 -2.46 -23.94
CA THR A 269 10.34 -2.22 -24.80
C THR A 269 9.79 -0.78 -24.70
N CYS A 270 10.14 -0.06 -23.63
CA CYS A 270 9.78 1.34 -23.44
C CYS A 270 10.61 2.24 -24.38
N LYS A 271 9.98 2.83 -25.40
CA LYS A 271 10.64 3.74 -26.36
C LYS A 271 10.46 5.23 -26.02
N ASP A 272 9.38 5.57 -25.33
CA ASP A 272 8.95 6.96 -25.11
C ASP A 272 9.54 7.60 -23.84
N TYR A 273 10.33 6.84 -23.09
CA TYR A 273 10.98 7.26 -21.84
C TYR A 273 12.19 6.40 -21.54
N GLU A 274 13.26 7.02 -21.03
CA GLU A 274 14.45 6.30 -20.60
C GLU A 274 14.19 5.59 -19.26
N PHE A 275 13.83 4.32 -19.32
CA PHE A 275 13.72 3.45 -18.14
C PHE A 275 15.14 3.10 -17.66
N THR A 276 15.61 3.77 -16.61
CA THR A 276 16.99 3.64 -16.09
C THR A 276 17.15 2.46 -15.15
N ASP A 277 18.39 2.11 -14.80
CA ASP A 277 18.67 1.10 -13.76
C ASP A 277 18.17 1.52 -12.37
N VAL A 278 18.11 2.82 -12.11
CA VAL A 278 17.50 3.37 -10.88
C VAL A 278 16.01 3.10 -10.88
N ASP A 279 15.32 3.21 -12.02
CA ASP A 279 13.89 2.91 -12.12
C ASP A 279 13.64 1.41 -11.89
N VAL A 280 14.51 0.53 -12.39
CA VAL A 280 14.40 -0.93 -12.12
C VAL A 280 14.49 -1.19 -10.62
N THR A 281 15.47 -0.60 -9.96
CA THR A 281 15.62 -0.76 -8.50
C THR A 281 14.46 -0.13 -7.75
N ALA A 282 14.01 1.05 -8.16
CA ALA A 282 12.90 1.76 -7.54
C ALA A 282 11.60 0.98 -7.61
N HIS A 283 11.29 0.37 -8.76
CA HIS A 283 10.09 -0.43 -8.93
C HIS A 283 10.18 -1.78 -8.20
N ALA A 284 11.35 -2.42 -8.15
CA ALA A 284 11.55 -3.60 -7.32
C ALA A 284 11.41 -3.28 -5.81
N ALA A 285 11.97 -2.15 -5.36
CA ALA A 285 11.84 -1.65 -3.98
C ALA A 285 10.40 -1.22 -3.65
N GLY A 286 9.69 -0.63 -4.60
CA GLY A 286 8.26 -0.31 -4.49
C GLY A 286 7.42 -1.57 -4.32
N PHE A 287 7.61 -2.56 -5.20
CA PHE A 287 6.97 -3.87 -5.07
C PHE A 287 7.28 -4.52 -3.71
N PHE A 288 8.50 -4.34 -3.21
CA PHE A 288 8.87 -4.80 -1.88
C PHE A 288 8.04 -4.17 -0.77
N GLY A 289 8.07 -2.84 -0.67
CA GLY A 289 7.33 -2.11 0.37
C GLY A 289 5.82 -2.33 0.28
N ASP A 290 5.28 -2.26 -0.93
CA ASP A 290 3.85 -2.35 -1.20
C ASP A 290 3.34 -3.78 -0.95
N GLY A 291 4.11 -4.80 -1.36
CA GLY A 291 3.71 -6.19 -1.33
C GLY A 291 3.87 -6.90 0.01
N TYR A 292 4.85 -6.51 0.85
CA TYR A 292 5.09 -7.20 2.11
C TYR A 292 4.10 -6.81 3.21
N GLU A 293 3.89 -5.51 3.43
CA GLU A 293 3.19 -5.01 4.63
C GLU A 293 1.68 -5.11 4.46
N THR A 294 1.14 -4.66 3.32
CA THR A 294 -0.30 -4.70 3.07
C THR A 294 -0.84 -6.13 3.06
N SER A 295 -0.16 -7.03 2.33
CA SER A 295 -0.55 -8.44 2.25
C SER A 295 -0.46 -9.13 3.61
N SER A 296 0.57 -8.85 4.41
CA SER A 296 0.69 -9.48 5.72
C SER A 296 -0.37 -9.01 6.71
N ILE A 297 -0.79 -7.73 6.63
CA ILE A 297 -1.95 -7.22 7.38
C ILE A 297 -3.20 -8.01 7.01
N VAL A 298 -3.54 -8.09 5.72
CA VAL A 298 -4.75 -8.80 5.26
C VAL A 298 -4.72 -10.27 5.67
N MET A 299 -3.60 -10.97 5.44
CA MET A 299 -3.47 -12.38 5.84
C MET A 299 -3.62 -12.57 7.35
N SER A 300 -3.01 -11.71 8.17
CA SER A 300 -3.08 -11.82 9.63
C SER A 300 -4.52 -11.63 10.14
N PHE A 301 -5.26 -10.68 9.59
CA PHE A 301 -6.67 -10.47 9.94
C PHE A 301 -7.59 -11.55 9.38
N ALA A 302 -7.29 -12.12 8.21
CA ALA A 302 -8.02 -13.27 7.67
C ALA A 302 -7.85 -14.49 8.60
N LEU A 303 -6.63 -14.78 9.05
CA LEU A 303 -6.37 -15.86 10.01
C LEU A 303 -7.10 -15.61 11.34
N PHE A 304 -7.07 -14.38 11.85
CA PHE A 304 -7.80 -14.00 13.05
C PHE A 304 -9.31 -14.21 12.91
N ALA A 305 -9.91 -13.72 11.82
CA ALA A 305 -11.34 -13.84 11.57
C ALA A 305 -11.79 -15.30 11.39
N LEU A 306 -10.98 -16.12 10.70
CA LEU A 306 -11.22 -17.55 10.55
C LEU A 306 -11.09 -18.29 11.88
N ALA A 307 -10.09 -17.97 12.70
CA ALA A 307 -9.94 -18.55 14.03
C ALA A 307 -11.12 -18.21 14.96
N ALA A 308 -11.69 -17.01 14.81
CA ALA A 308 -12.89 -16.58 15.53
C ALA A 308 -14.20 -17.15 14.97
N SER A 309 -14.19 -17.76 13.78
CA SER A 309 -15.37 -18.32 13.11
C SER A 309 -15.12 -19.75 12.61
N PRO A 310 -15.30 -20.77 13.49
CA PRO A 310 -15.06 -22.17 13.14
C PRO A 310 -15.91 -22.68 11.98
N GLU A 311 -17.11 -22.14 11.79
CA GLU A 311 -17.99 -22.44 10.65
C GLU A 311 -17.35 -21.97 9.34
N ALA A 312 -16.93 -20.69 9.28
CA ALA A 312 -16.29 -20.14 8.08
C ALA A 312 -14.95 -20.85 7.80
N GLN A 313 -14.19 -21.18 8.84
CA GLN A 313 -12.95 -21.95 8.71
C GLN A 313 -13.19 -23.35 8.14
N SER A 314 -14.20 -24.07 8.65
CA SER A 314 -14.55 -25.40 8.16
C SER A 314 -14.99 -25.36 6.70
N LYS A 315 -15.85 -24.41 6.35
CA LYS A 315 -16.34 -24.22 4.98
C LYS A 315 -15.22 -23.88 4.00
N LEU A 316 -14.30 -22.99 4.38
CA LEU A 316 -13.12 -22.70 3.56
C LEU A 316 -12.23 -23.93 3.39
N ARG A 317 -12.02 -24.68 4.47
CA ARG A 317 -11.22 -25.90 4.43
C ARG A 317 -11.83 -26.96 3.52
N GLU A 318 -13.16 -27.10 3.48
CA GLU A 318 -13.85 -28.01 2.55
C GLU A 318 -13.60 -27.62 1.09
N GLU A 319 -13.71 -26.32 0.73
CA GLU A 319 -13.41 -25.84 -0.62
C GLU A 319 -11.95 -26.14 -1.00
N VAL A 320 -11.00 -25.87 -0.10
CA VAL A 320 -9.57 -26.10 -0.34
C VAL A 320 -9.26 -27.60 -0.48
N VAL A 321 -9.78 -28.45 0.41
CA VAL A 321 -9.55 -29.90 0.37
C VAL A 321 -10.15 -30.52 -0.89
N LYS A 322 -11.34 -30.09 -1.30
CA LYS A 322 -11.96 -30.53 -2.56
C LYS A 322 -11.06 -30.22 -3.75
N ASN A 323 -10.53 -29.01 -3.83
CA ASN A 323 -9.63 -28.62 -4.91
C ASN A 323 -8.32 -29.42 -4.90
N PHE A 324 -7.73 -29.70 -3.74
CA PHE A 324 -6.55 -30.58 -3.66
C PHE A 324 -6.85 -31.99 -4.22
N ALA A 325 -7.98 -32.58 -3.82
CA ALA A 325 -8.39 -33.90 -4.27
C ALA A 325 -8.63 -33.95 -5.79
N GLU A 326 -9.21 -32.90 -6.37
CA GLU A 326 -9.48 -32.78 -7.81
C GLU A 326 -8.21 -32.52 -8.65
N ASN A 327 -7.11 -32.08 -8.01
CA ASN A 327 -5.90 -31.61 -8.70
C ASN A 327 -4.61 -32.33 -8.27
N ASN A 328 -4.70 -33.61 -7.88
CA ASN A 328 -3.55 -34.45 -7.50
C ASN A 328 -2.66 -33.83 -6.41
N ASP A 329 -3.28 -33.38 -5.31
CA ASP A 329 -2.61 -32.75 -4.17
C ASP A 329 -1.81 -31.49 -4.53
N LYS A 330 -2.21 -30.79 -5.61
CA LYS A 330 -1.71 -29.47 -5.99
C LYS A 330 -2.87 -28.50 -6.13
N ILE A 331 -2.55 -27.21 -6.16
CA ILE A 331 -3.51 -26.16 -6.54
C ILE A 331 -2.94 -25.46 -7.78
N PRO A 332 -3.40 -25.79 -9.00
CA PRO A 332 -3.05 -25.02 -10.19
C PRO A 332 -3.52 -23.57 -10.08
N TYR A 333 -2.85 -22.65 -10.80
CA TYR A 333 -3.21 -21.23 -10.80
C TYR A 333 -4.70 -21.01 -11.14
N GLU A 334 -5.21 -21.71 -12.14
CA GLU A 334 -6.61 -21.61 -12.57
C GLU A 334 -7.59 -22.12 -11.50
N ALA A 335 -7.22 -23.19 -10.77
CA ALA A 335 -8.04 -23.73 -9.69
C ALA A 335 -8.09 -22.74 -8.51
N LEU A 336 -6.96 -22.14 -8.13
CA LEU A 336 -6.92 -21.10 -7.10
C LEU A 336 -7.84 -19.93 -7.44
N GLN A 337 -7.81 -19.46 -8.69
CA GLN A 337 -8.67 -18.35 -9.15
C GLN A 337 -10.16 -18.71 -9.17
N ALA A 338 -10.51 -19.99 -9.18
CA ALA A 338 -11.90 -20.47 -9.17
C ALA A 338 -12.46 -20.69 -7.75
N MET A 339 -11.66 -20.55 -6.69
CA MET A 339 -12.08 -20.72 -5.29
C MET A 339 -12.90 -19.51 -4.82
N SER A 340 -14.20 -19.56 -5.10
CA SER A 340 -15.14 -18.47 -4.78
C SER A 340 -15.26 -18.14 -3.29
N TYR A 341 -15.18 -19.15 -2.41
CA TYR A 341 -15.31 -18.91 -0.98
C TYR A 341 -14.02 -18.32 -0.39
N LEU A 342 -12.84 -18.79 -0.85
CA LEU A 342 -11.56 -18.15 -0.55
C LEU A 342 -11.56 -16.67 -0.98
N ASP A 343 -12.01 -16.36 -2.19
CA ASP A 343 -12.13 -14.97 -2.65
C ASP A 343 -13.08 -14.15 -1.75
N GLY A 344 -14.22 -14.75 -1.36
CA GLY A 344 -15.13 -14.16 -0.38
C GLY A 344 -14.48 -13.85 0.96
N VAL A 345 -13.67 -14.77 1.50
CA VAL A 345 -12.92 -14.58 2.77
C VAL A 345 -11.93 -13.42 2.66
N VAL A 346 -11.18 -13.34 1.55
CA VAL A 346 -10.23 -12.24 1.31
C VAL A 346 -10.97 -10.90 1.18
N ASN A 347 -12.04 -10.84 0.39
CA ASN A 347 -12.83 -9.63 0.20
C ASN A 347 -13.51 -9.15 1.48
N GLU A 348 -14.06 -10.05 2.29
CA GLU A 348 -14.67 -9.69 3.57
C GLU A 348 -13.64 -9.21 4.59
N THR A 349 -12.44 -9.81 4.57
CA THR A 349 -11.31 -9.33 5.38
C THR A 349 -10.91 -7.91 4.98
N LEU A 350 -10.79 -7.62 3.67
CA LEU A 350 -10.49 -6.28 3.16
C LEU A 350 -11.60 -5.25 3.49
N ARG A 351 -12.86 -5.69 3.50
CA ARG A 351 -14.01 -4.83 3.85
C ARG A 351 -13.96 -4.40 5.32
N ILE A 352 -13.59 -5.32 6.22
CA ILE A 352 -13.56 -5.06 7.67
C ILE A 352 -12.23 -4.41 8.10
N TYR A 353 -11.12 -4.88 7.54
CA TYR A 353 -9.75 -4.49 7.92
C TYR A 353 -8.96 -3.94 6.72
N PRO A 354 -9.36 -2.80 6.13
CA PRO A 354 -8.64 -2.23 5.00
C PRO A 354 -7.23 -1.78 5.43
N PRO A 355 -6.15 -2.20 4.71
CA PRO A 355 -4.77 -1.81 5.06
C PRO A 355 -4.53 -0.29 5.03
N LEU A 356 -5.26 0.44 4.17
CA LEU A 356 -5.22 1.89 4.08
C LEU A 356 -6.59 2.47 4.46
N PHE A 357 -6.58 3.46 5.35
CA PHE A 357 -7.81 4.07 5.87
C PHE A 357 -8.38 5.21 4.99
N SER A 358 -7.61 5.72 4.02
CA SER A 358 -8.07 6.79 3.13
C SER A 358 -7.30 6.79 1.81
N LEU A 359 -8.00 7.15 0.73
CA LEU A 359 -7.40 7.53 -0.55
C LEU A 359 -7.49 9.05 -0.70
N GLN A 360 -6.42 9.68 -1.21
CA GLN A 360 -6.30 11.14 -1.25
C GLN A 360 -5.90 11.61 -2.63
N LYS A 361 -6.58 12.66 -3.12
CA LYS A 361 -6.30 13.34 -4.38
C LYS A 361 -6.26 14.84 -4.16
N ILE A 362 -5.41 15.53 -4.91
CA ILE A 362 -5.36 17.00 -4.94
C ILE A 362 -6.22 17.50 -6.09
N CYS A 363 -7.09 18.46 -5.80
CA CYS A 363 -7.79 19.23 -6.82
C CYS A 363 -6.82 20.24 -7.44
N THR A 364 -6.37 20.01 -8.69
CA THR A 364 -5.36 20.81 -9.38
C THR A 364 -5.97 21.97 -10.18
N SER A 365 -7.27 21.91 -10.45
CA SER A 365 -8.02 22.97 -11.15
C SER A 365 -9.43 23.08 -10.58
N SER A 366 -9.94 24.32 -10.50
CA SER A 366 -11.26 24.63 -9.91
C SER A 366 -12.36 23.76 -10.52
N HIS A 367 -13.16 23.13 -9.67
CA HIS A 367 -14.26 22.26 -10.07
C HIS A 367 -15.50 22.55 -9.21
N THR A 368 -16.67 22.46 -9.82
CA THR A 368 -17.97 22.56 -9.13
C THR A 368 -18.70 21.24 -9.33
N PHE A 369 -18.99 20.53 -8.24
CA PHE A 369 -19.84 19.35 -8.29
C PHE A 369 -21.28 19.81 -8.58
N THR A 370 -21.82 19.40 -9.73
CA THR A 370 -23.24 19.57 -10.04
C THR A 370 -23.99 18.38 -9.45
N GLN A 371 -24.97 18.62 -8.58
CA GLN A 371 -25.94 17.58 -8.27
C GLN A 371 -26.71 17.30 -9.56
N GLU A 372 -26.49 16.13 -10.17
CA GLU A 372 -27.42 15.64 -11.19
C GLU A 372 -28.75 15.38 -10.48
N ASN A 373 -29.66 16.35 -10.62
CA ASN A 373 -31.07 16.35 -10.23
C ASN A 373 -31.49 15.23 -9.26
N GLU A 374 -31.77 15.60 -8.01
CA GLU A 374 -32.74 14.90 -7.18
C GLU A 374 -33.99 14.66 -8.03
N LYS A 375 -34.22 13.41 -8.42
CA LYS A 375 -35.49 12.93 -8.96
C LYS A 375 -36.35 12.40 -7.83
#